data_AF-A0A136M457-F1
#
_entry.id   AF-A0A136M457-F1
#
_cell.length_a   1.000
_cell.length_b   1.000
_cell.length_c   1.000
_cell.angle_alpha   90.00
_cell.angle_beta   90.00
_cell.angle_gamma   90.00
#
_symmetry.space_group_name_H-M   'P 1'
#
loop_
_entity.id
_entity.type
_entity.pdbx_description
1 polymer ?
#
loop_
_entity_poly.entity_id
_entity_poly.type
_entity_poly.pdbx_seq_one_letter_code
_entity_poly.pdbx_strand_id
1 'polypeptide(L)'
;MLTVRLSSEEEKALQAYCLREGVSKSDVVKEAIEFYLTQRKKNKSPFEAGADLFGQAGSGSKNNSKGYKKKLKELLREKHTH
;
A
#
# COMPACT_ATOMS: atom_id res chain seq x y z
N MET A 1 7.95 7.89 21.43
CA MET A 1 8.82 9.01 21.03
C MET A 1 9.57 8.57 19.77
N LEU A 2 9.45 9.32 18.68
CA LEU A 2 10.10 9.02 17.40
C LEU A 2 11.24 10.01 17.21
N THR A 3 12.45 9.51 16.97
CA THR A 3 13.61 10.37 16.68
C THR A 3 13.95 10.23 15.20
N VAL A 4 13.75 11.30 14.44
CA VAL A 4 14.04 11.35 13.00
C VAL A 4 15.26 12.25 12.80
N ARG A 5 16.24 11.77 12.03
CA ARG A 5 17.37 12.62 11.61
C ARG A 5 16.94 13.40 10.37
N LEU A 6 16.97 14.72 10.48
CA LEU A 6 16.75 15.64 9.36
C LEU A 6 18.11 16.24 8.96
N SER A 7 18.23 16.62 7.69
CA SER A 7 19.35 17.44 7.25
C SER A 7 19.24 18.86 7.83
N SER A 8 20.36 19.57 7.86
CA SER A 8 20.39 20.96 8.37
C SER A 8 19.54 21.92 7.56
N GLU A 9 19.33 21.65 6.27
CA GLU A 9 18.47 22.44 5.38
C GLU A 9 17.00 22.20 5.68
N GLU A 10 16.58 20.94 5.82
CA GLU A 10 15.20 20.57 6.15
C GLU A 10 14.78 21.12 7.52
N GLU A 11 15.68 21.09 8.50
CA GLU A 11 15.38 21.63 9.83
C GLU A 11 15.19 23.15 9.81
N LYS A 12 16.01 23.88 9.04
CA LYS A 12 15.85 25.33 8.83
C LYS A 12 14.53 25.65 8.14
N ALA A 13 14.19 24.90 7.09
CA ALA A 13 12.93 25.08 6.36
C ALA A 13 11.72 24.81 7.28
N LEU A 14 11.75 23.73 8.07
CA LEU A 14 10.70 23.40 9.03
C LEU A 14 10.57 24.48 10.10
N GLN A 15 11.69 24.99 10.62
CA GLN A 15 11.68 26.04 11.64
C GLN A 15 11.12 27.37 11.09
N ALA A 16 11.51 27.76 9.86
CA ALA A 16 10.97 28.94 9.20
C ALA A 16 9.46 28.83 8.97
N TYR A 17 8.98 27.66 8.56
CA TYR A 17 7.56 27.39 8.42
C TYR A 17 6.80 27.49 9.76
N CYS A 18 7.33 26.87 10.82
CA CYS A 18 6.72 26.92 12.15
C CYS A 18 6.64 28.35 12.69
N LEU A 19 7.67 29.16 12.47
CA LEU A 19 7.71 30.57 12.87
C LEU A 19 6.65 31.41 12.14
N ARG A 20 6.44 31.15 10.85
CA ARG A 20 5.49 31.88 10.01
C ARG A 20 4.04 31.54 10.36
N GLU A 21 3.74 30.26 10.53
CA GLU A 21 2.37 29.77 10.73
C GLU A 21 1.99 29.68 12.23
N GLY A 22 2.94 29.88 13.15
CA GLY A 22 2.69 29.86 14.59
C GLY A 22 2.38 28.47 15.16
N VAL A 23 2.75 27.41 14.43
CA VAL A 23 2.48 26.02 14.78
C VAL A 23 3.72 25.33 15.35
N SER A 24 3.51 24.32 16.20
CA SER A 24 4.61 23.55 16.76
C SER A 24 5.24 22.61 15.73
N LYS A 25 6.55 22.39 15.81
CA LYS A 25 7.26 21.41 14.96
C LYS A 25 6.59 20.04 15.00
N SER A 26 6.12 19.63 16.18
CA SER A 26 5.47 18.33 16.38
C SER A 26 4.14 18.22 15.65
N ASP A 27 3.35 19.29 15.58
CA ASP A 27 2.05 19.25 14.91
C ASP A 27 2.20 19.22 13.39
N VAL A 28 3.16 19.99 12.86
CA VAL A 28 3.51 19.93 11.42
C VAL A 28 3.97 18.53 11.02
N VAL A 29 4.80 17.88 11.84
CA VAL A 29 5.27 16.52 11.55
C VAL A 29 4.13 15.49 11.64
N LYS A 30 3.21 15.62 12.60
CA LYS A 30 2.02 14.74 12.68
C LYS A 30 1.17 14.87 11.42
N GLU A 31 0.86 16.09 11.00
CA GLU A 31 0.04 16.36 9.83
C GLU A 31 0.70 15.84 8.55
N ALA A 32 2.01 16.04 8.40
CA ALA A 32 2.77 15.50 7.28
C ALA A 32 2.74 13.96 7.23
N ILE A 33 2.86 13.29 8.38
CA ILE A 33 2.76 11.83 8.46
C ILE A 33 1.36 11.37 8.07
N GLU A 34 0.31 12.01 8.57
CA GLU A 34 -1.07 11.68 8.23
C GLU A 34 -1.34 11.88 6.73
N PHE A 35 -0.88 12.99 6.16
CA PHE A 35 -0.96 13.27 4.73
C PHE A 35 -0.22 12.20 3.91
N TYR A 36 1.00 11.83 4.31
CA TYR A 36 1.80 10.81 3.63
C TYR A 36 1.11 9.44 3.65
N LEU A 37 0.56 9.03 4.79
CA LEU A 37 -0.13 7.75 4.93
C LEU A 37 -1.46 7.72 4.17
N THR A 38 -2.22 8.80 4.18
CA THR A 38 -3.49 8.89 3.44
C THR A 38 -3.27 8.92 1.93
N GLN A 39 -2.27 9.66 1.44
CA GLN A 39 -1.86 9.62 0.02
C GLN A 39 -1.41 8.22 -0.39
N ARG A 40 -0.60 7.56 0.43
CA ARG A 40 -0.14 6.20 0.14
C ARG A 40 -1.29 5.18 0.13
N LYS A 41 -2.34 5.39 0.93
CA LYS A 41 -3.56 4.58 0.86
C LYS A 41 -4.36 4.83 -0.43
N LYS A 42 -4.42 6.08 -0.92
CA LYS A 42 -5.10 6.43 -2.18
C LYS A 42 -4.41 5.85 -3.42
N ASN A 43 -3.08 5.71 -3.39
CA ASN A 43 -2.29 5.19 -4.51
C ASN A 43 -2.23 3.66 -4.59
N LYS A 44 -2.80 2.93 -3.63
CA LYS A 44 -2.96 1.46 -3.75
C LYS A 44 -4.13 1.18 -4.68
N SER A 45 -3.96 0.28 -5.64
CA SER A 45 -5.11 -0.15 -6.44
C SER A 45 -6.16 -0.79 -5.50
N PRO A 46 -7.47 -0.68 -5.78
CA PRO A 46 -8.50 -1.30 -4.95
C PRO A 46 -8.27 -2.80 -4.68
N PHE A 47 -7.63 -3.49 -5.63
CA PHE A 47 -7.20 -4.88 -5.50
C PHE A 47 -6.12 -5.07 -4.42
N GLU A 48 -5.13 -4.18 -4.37
CA GLU A 48 -4.07 -4.22 -3.34
C GLU A 48 -4.57 -3.76 -1.97
N ALA A 49 -5.50 -2.80 -1.93
CA ALA A 49 -6.10 -2.34 -0.69
C ALA A 49 -6.93 -3.44 0.01
N GLY A 50 -7.56 -4.33 -0.77
CA GLY A 50 -8.30 -5.48 -0.26
C GLY A 50 -7.49 -6.77 -0.14
N ALA A 51 -6.19 -6.77 -0.42
CA ALA A 51 -5.38 -7.99 -0.39
C ALA A 51 -5.43 -8.70 0.98
N ASP A 52 -5.49 -7.95 2.08
CA ASP A 52 -5.61 -8.50 3.44
C ASP A 52 -7.01 -9.09 3.71
N LEU A 53 -8.04 -8.67 2.97
CA LEU A 53 -9.43 -9.15 3.07
C LEU A 53 -9.73 -10.30 2.10
N PHE A 54 -9.12 -10.30 0.92
CA PHE A 54 -9.33 -11.28 -0.15
C PHE A 54 -8.24 -12.37 -0.21
N GLY A 55 -7.09 -12.14 0.43
CA GLY A 55 -5.89 -12.99 0.36
C GLY A 55 -6.00 -14.33 1.10
N GLN A 56 -6.98 -14.50 2.00
CA GLN A 56 -7.18 -15.77 2.70
C GLN A 56 -7.57 -16.93 1.77
N ALA A 57 -8.18 -16.65 0.62
CA ALA A 57 -8.61 -17.64 -0.36
C ALA A 57 -7.91 -17.47 -1.72
N GLY A 58 -6.67 -16.99 -1.74
CA GLY A 58 -5.89 -16.88 -2.98
C GLY A 58 -5.50 -18.28 -3.47
N SER A 59 -5.92 -18.67 -4.69
CA SER A 59 -5.58 -19.98 -5.28
C SER A 59 -4.08 -20.18 -5.62
N GLY A 60 -3.19 -19.35 -5.07
CA GLY A 60 -1.73 -19.33 -5.30
C GLY A 60 -1.31 -19.02 -6.74
N SER A 61 -2.27 -18.87 -7.67
CA SER A 61 -2.03 -18.93 -9.11
C SER A 61 -2.48 -17.66 -9.81
N LYS A 62 -1.49 -16.82 -10.17
CA LYS A 62 -1.69 -15.55 -10.88
C LYS A 62 -2.10 -15.69 -12.36
N ASN A 63 -2.14 -16.92 -12.89
CA ASN A 63 -2.35 -17.23 -14.31
C ASN A 63 -3.68 -17.94 -14.63
N ASN A 64 -4.66 -17.90 -13.72
CA ASN A 64 -5.95 -18.58 -13.92
C ASN A 64 -6.72 -18.07 -15.14
N SER A 65 -6.60 -16.78 -15.47
CA SER A 65 -7.24 -16.18 -16.65
C SER A 65 -6.60 -16.63 -17.96
N LYS A 66 -5.26 -16.74 -18.02
CA LYS A 66 -4.54 -17.14 -19.24
C LYS A 66 -4.66 -18.64 -19.54
N GLY A 67 -4.73 -19.48 -18.51
CA GLY A 67 -4.73 -20.94 -18.63
C GLY A 67 -6.09 -21.62 -18.47
N TYR A 68 -7.18 -20.86 -18.31
CA TYR A 68 -8.49 -21.39 -17.89
C TYR A 68 -8.97 -22.58 -18.72
N LYS A 69 -8.99 -22.43 -20.05
CA LYS A 69 -9.47 -23.49 -20.97
C LYS A 69 -8.59 -24.74 -20.94
N LYS A 70 -7.28 -24.60 -20.71
CA LYS A 70 -6.36 -25.74 -20.64
C LYS A 70 -6.58 -26.53 -19.35
N LYS A 71 -6.64 -25.84 -18.20
CA LYS A 71 -6.95 -26.46 -16.91
C LYS A 71 -8.32 -27.14 -16.88
N LEU A 72 -9.35 -26.51 -17.45
CA LEU A 72 -10.68 -27.09 -17.50
C LEU A 72 -10.70 -28.38 -18.33
N LYS A 73 -9.98 -28.42 -19.46
CA LYS A 73 -9.84 -29.63 -20.28
C LYS A 73 -9.09 -30.74 -19.56
N GLU A 74 -8.03 -30.40 -18.80
CA GLU A 74 -7.29 -31.38 -17.98
C GLU A 74 -8.20 -31.99 -16.91
N LEU A 75 -8.94 -31.17 -16.14
CA LEU A 75 -9.88 -31.65 -15.12
C LEU A 75 -11.01 -32.52 -15.70
N LEU A 76 -11.57 -32.13 -16.85
CA LEU A 76 -12.59 -32.93 -17.53
C LEU A 76 -12.00 -34.26 -18.02
N ARG A 77 -10.78 -34.25 -18.54
CA ARG A 77 -10.10 -35.47 -18.97
C ARG A 77 -9.86 -36.39 -17.78
N GLU A 78 -9.36 -35.89 -16.66
CA GLU A 78 -9.18 -36.68 -15.43
C GLU A 78 -10.48 -37.31 -14.93
N LYS A 79 -11.60 -36.58 -15.01
CA LYS A 79 -12.92 -37.10 -14.60
C LYS A 79 -13.49 -38.19 -15.52
N HIS A 80 -13.16 -38.14 -16.81
CA HIS A 80 -13.71 -39.01 -17.85
C HIS A 80 -12.73 -40.09 -18.36
N THR A 81 -11.53 -40.19 -17.79
CA THR A 81 -10.53 -41.23 -18.12
C THR A 81 -10.70 -42.49 -17.25
N HIS A 82 -11.87 -42.70 -16.66
CA HIS A 82 -12.19 -43.89 -15.87
C HIS A 82 -13.34 -44.69 -16.47
#